data_AF-A0A5N7C219-F1
#
_entry.id   AF-A0A5N7C219-F1
#
_cell.length_a   1.000
_cell.length_b   1.000
_cell.length_c   1.000
_cell.angle_alpha   90.00
_cell.angle_beta   90.00
_cell.angle_gamma   90.00
#
_symmetry.space_group_name_H-M   'P 1'
#
loop_
_entity.id
_entity.type
_entity.pdbx_description
1 polymer ?
#
loop_
_entity_poly.entity_id
_entity_poly.type
_entity_poly.pdbx_seq_one_letter_code
_entity_poly.pdbx_strand_id
1 'polypeptide(L)'
;MGSGIGNAVATANPKSIDAMVLTGYSGSAAASDLVLAIDPIPAASFSPRFAGLSSGYLVTLTNFGRQRVLYGRNGTYDPRIADLDFSTQDTVAIGELATSSATVAVDYTGPVAVITGEDDAVACFVDSTVWGHCGQGDASKQAQVRYQFPNTSAFS
;
A
#
# COMPACT_ATOMS: atom_id res chain seq x y z
N MET A 1 1.37 -2.28 -3.17
CA MET A 1 0.18 -2.31 -4.04
C MET A 1 -0.38 -3.72 -4.27
N GLY A 2 0.38 -4.80 -4.03
CA GLY A 2 -0.07 -6.17 -4.26
C GLY A 2 -1.40 -6.57 -3.61
N SER A 3 -1.71 -6.09 -2.39
CA SER A 3 -3.00 -6.38 -1.74
C SER A 3 -4.21 -5.76 -2.44
N GLY A 4 -4.05 -4.59 -3.06
CA GLY A 4 -5.10 -4.01 -3.91
C GLY A 4 -5.34 -4.86 -5.16
N ILE A 5 -4.27 -5.34 -5.80
CA ILE A 5 -4.37 -6.26 -6.95
C ILE A 5 -5.01 -7.58 -6.51
N GLY A 6 -4.61 -8.13 -5.36
CA GLY A 6 -5.19 -9.35 -4.78
C GLY A 6 -6.70 -9.23 -4.56
N ASN A 7 -7.15 -8.11 -3.99
CA ASN A 7 -8.58 -7.82 -3.84
C ASN A 7 -9.30 -7.70 -5.19
N ALA A 8 -8.70 -7.02 -6.17
CA ALA A 8 -9.26 -6.91 -7.51
C ALA A 8 -9.40 -8.29 -8.18
N VAL A 9 -8.41 -9.17 -8.02
CA VAL A 9 -8.48 -10.57 -8.48
C VAL A 9 -9.55 -11.35 -7.74
N ALA A 10 -9.67 -11.22 -6.42
CA ALA A 10 -10.73 -11.86 -5.64
C ALA A 10 -12.13 -11.37 -6.04
N THR A 11 -12.24 -10.11 -6.46
CA THR A 11 -13.50 -9.54 -6.98
C THR A 11 -13.83 -10.11 -8.36
N ALA A 12 -12.85 -10.17 -9.27
CA ALA A 12 -13.08 -10.62 -10.65
C ALA A 12 -13.11 -12.15 -10.82
N ASN A 13 -12.36 -12.87 -10.00
CA ASN A 13 -12.15 -14.32 -10.06
C ASN A 13 -12.15 -14.91 -8.63
N PRO A 14 -13.30 -14.91 -7.93
CA PRO A 14 -13.39 -15.23 -6.51
C PRO A 14 -12.95 -16.65 -6.13
N LYS A 15 -12.93 -17.58 -7.10
CA LYS A 15 -12.52 -18.98 -6.89
C LYS A 15 -11.04 -19.24 -7.15
N SER A 16 -10.29 -18.24 -7.60
CA SER A 16 -8.86 -18.39 -7.93
C SER A 16 -7.94 -18.20 -6.73
N ILE A 17 -8.48 -17.80 -5.58
CA ILE A 17 -7.72 -17.52 -4.36
C ILE A 17 -8.35 -18.34 -3.22
N ASP A 18 -7.57 -19.23 -2.61
CA ASP A 18 -8.03 -20.02 -1.47
C ASP A 18 -8.06 -19.19 -0.18
N ALA A 19 -7.12 -18.26 0.00
CA ALA A 19 -6.98 -17.38 1.16
C ALA A 19 -6.30 -16.07 0.77
N MET A 20 -6.66 -14.95 1.42
CA MET A 20 -6.00 -13.65 1.21
C MET A 20 -5.26 -13.18 2.46
N VAL A 21 -4.03 -12.71 2.25
CA VAL A 21 -3.27 -11.95 3.25
C VAL A 21 -3.00 -10.58 2.67
N LEU A 22 -3.67 -9.57 3.21
CA LEU A 22 -3.62 -8.19 2.75
C LEU A 22 -2.67 -7.41 3.67
N THR A 23 -1.55 -6.92 3.13
CA THR A 23 -0.55 -6.16 3.88
C THR A 23 -0.57 -4.69 3.47
N GLY A 24 -0.39 -3.79 4.45
CA GLY A 24 -0.43 -2.33 4.18
C GLY A 24 -1.74 -1.91 3.52
N TYR A 25 -2.86 -2.44 4.01
CA TYR A 25 -4.19 -2.31 3.40
C TYR A 25 -5.23 -1.86 4.43
N SER A 26 -6.07 -0.92 4.03
CA SER A 26 -7.09 -0.28 4.90
C SER A 26 -8.45 -0.15 4.23
N GLY A 27 -8.59 -0.62 3.00
CA GLY A 27 -9.84 -0.54 2.25
C GLY A 27 -10.22 0.87 1.78
N SER A 28 -9.47 1.92 2.13
CA SER A 28 -9.59 3.25 1.52
C SER A 28 -8.45 3.46 0.52
N ALA A 29 -8.72 4.14 -0.60
CA ALA A 29 -7.67 4.53 -1.53
C ALA A 29 -6.63 5.42 -0.82
N ALA A 30 -5.35 5.23 -1.14
CA ALA A 30 -4.31 6.15 -0.70
C ALA A 30 -4.66 7.57 -1.17
N ALA A 31 -4.54 8.56 -0.29
CA ALA A 31 -4.78 9.95 -0.67
C ALA A 31 -3.86 10.33 -1.83
N SER A 32 -4.40 11.01 -2.85
CA SER A 32 -3.61 11.53 -3.99
C SER A 32 -2.42 12.35 -3.53
N ASP A 33 -2.58 13.09 -2.43
CA ASP A 33 -1.56 13.92 -1.80
C ASP A 33 -0.35 13.09 -1.34
N LEU A 34 -0.57 11.84 -0.94
CA LEU A 34 0.47 10.95 -0.46
C LEU A 34 1.30 10.36 -1.61
N VAL A 35 0.65 10.08 -2.75
CA VAL A 35 1.32 9.66 -3.98
C VAL A 35 2.18 10.79 -4.55
N LEU A 36 1.76 12.04 -4.38
CA LEU A 36 2.59 13.19 -4.72
C LEU A 36 3.75 13.39 -3.73
N ALA A 37 3.56 13.07 -2.45
CA ALA A 37 4.57 13.26 -1.41
C ALA A 37 5.85 12.41 -1.56
N ILE A 38 5.79 11.32 -2.35
CA ILE A 38 6.96 10.50 -2.67
C ILE A 38 7.80 11.04 -3.84
N ASP A 39 7.40 12.14 -4.47
CA ASP A 39 8.03 12.75 -5.64
C ASP A 39 8.41 11.70 -6.70
N PRO A 40 7.43 11.03 -7.33
CA PRO A 40 7.71 9.91 -8.22
C PRO A 40 8.38 10.39 -9.51
N ILE A 41 9.44 9.70 -9.92
CA ILE A 41 10.12 9.94 -11.21
C ILE A 41 10.29 8.63 -12.00
N PRO A 42 10.41 8.70 -13.34
CA PRO A 42 10.74 7.52 -14.13
C PRO A 42 11.99 6.81 -13.63
N ALA A 43 11.87 5.51 -13.38
CA ALA A 43 12.95 4.68 -12.85
C ALA A 43 14.20 4.73 -13.74
N ALA A 44 13.99 4.74 -15.06
CA ALA A 44 15.05 4.81 -16.07
C ALA A 44 15.89 6.09 -15.99
N SER A 45 15.34 7.21 -15.51
CA SER A 45 16.11 8.46 -15.31
C SER A 45 16.78 8.55 -13.94
N PHE A 46 16.41 7.68 -12.99
CA PHE A 46 16.97 7.65 -11.65
C PHE A 46 18.25 6.81 -11.55
N SER A 47 18.25 5.61 -12.14
CA SER A 47 19.35 4.65 -11.97
C SER A 47 19.57 3.80 -13.22
N PRO A 48 20.84 3.53 -13.62
CA PRO A 48 21.14 2.65 -14.75
C PRO A 48 20.56 1.23 -14.63
N ARG A 49 20.28 0.74 -13.41
CA ARG A 49 19.66 -0.58 -13.23
C ARG A 49 18.28 -0.69 -13.88
N PHE A 50 17.64 0.45 -14.13
CA PHE A 50 16.30 0.55 -14.71
C PHE A 50 16.30 1.10 -16.13
N ALA A 51 17.46 1.23 -16.79
CA ALA A 51 17.58 1.89 -18.09
C ALA A 51 16.69 1.27 -19.20
N GLY A 52 16.32 -0.01 -19.07
CA GLY A 52 15.43 -0.70 -20.02
C GLY A 52 13.93 -0.59 -19.71
N LEU A 53 13.54 0.07 -18.61
CA LEU A 53 12.13 0.17 -18.22
C LEU A 53 11.45 1.34 -18.94
N SER A 54 10.16 1.16 -19.25
CA SER A 54 9.27 2.23 -19.71
C SER A 54 9.17 3.36 -18.67
N SER A 55 8.87 4.58 -19.11
CA SER A 55 8.63 5.73 -18.23
C SER A 55 7.41 5.56 -17.31
N GLY A 56 6.58 4.54 -17.53
CA GLY A 56 5.48 4.17 -16.65
C GLY A 56 5.91 3.47 -15.36
N TYR A 57 7.19 3.07 -15.22
CA TYR A 57 7.74 2.53 -13.98
C TYR A 57 8.42 3.64 -13.20
N LEU A 58 7.98 3.82 -11.95
CA LEU A 58 8.33 4.96 -11.12
C LEU A 58 9.11 4.51 -9.88
N VAL A 59 9.98 5.40 -9.40
CA VAL A 59 10.69 5.27 -8.12
C VAL A 59 10.53 6.57 -7.33
N THR A 60 10.85 6.50 -6.04
CA THR A 60 10.88 7.70 -5.19
C THR A 60 12.15 8.50 -5.46
N LEU A 61 12.03 9.80 -5.70
CA LEU A 61 13.17 10.67 -6.01
C LEU A 61 14.11 10.86 -4.81
N THR A 62 13.54 10.98 -3.61
CA THR A 62 14.31 11.31 -2.39
C THR A 62 14.05 10.31 -1.26
N ASN A 63 15.11 10.03 -0.50
CA ASN A 63 15.02 9.22 0.71
C ASN A 63 14.05 9.84 1.73
N PHE A 64 14.05 11.17 1.85
CA PHE A 64 13.11 11.89 2.74
C PHE A 64 11.64 11.67 2.36
N GLY A 65 11.29 11.75 1.07
CA GLY A 65 9.92 11.47 0.60
C GLY A 65 9.51 10.03 0.90
N ARG A 66 10.42 9.08 0.69
CA ARG A 66 10.22 7.67 1.00
C ARG A 66 10.02 7.42 2.50
N GLN A 67 10.86 8.02 3.35
CA GLN A 67 10.74 7.97 4.80
C GLN A 67 9.41 8.52 5.30
N ARG A 68 8.98 9.69 4.78
CA ARG A 68 7.70 10.31 5.18
C ARG A 68 6.48 9.45 4.95
N VAL A 69 6.52 8.55 3.97
CA VAL A 69 5.36 7.79 3.51
C VAL A 69 5.40 6.32 3.92
N LEU A 70 6.60 5.72 3.99
CA LEU A 70 6.75 4.29 4.26
C LEU A 70 7.28 3.98 5.67
N TYR A 71 7.73 4.99 6.40
CA TYR A 71 8.27 4.82 7.75
C TYR A 71 7.43 5.59 8.77
N GLY A 72 7.47 5.11 10.01
CA GLY A 72 6.85 5.79 11.14
C GLY A 72 7.55 7.11 11.47
N ARG A 73 7.18 7.71 12.61
CA ARG A 73 7.74 8.99 13.05
C ARG A 73 9.28 8.96 13.11
N ASN A 74 9.91 10.09 12.82
CA ASN A 74 11.37 10.19 12.91
C ASN A 74 11.86 9.77 14.30
N GLY A 75 12.89 8.91 14.35
CA GLY A 75 13.42 8.31 15.58
C GLY A 75 12.76 7.01 16.02
N THR A 76 11.72 6.51 15.32
CA THR A 76 11.11 5.21 15.62
C THR A 76 11.65 4.05 14.77
N TYR A 77 12.58 4.33 13.85
CA TYR A 77 13.22 3.36 12.97
C TYR A 77 14.73 3.60 12.89
N ASP A 78 15.48 2.56 12.54
CA ASP A 78 16.92 2.68 12.27
C ASP A 78 17.13 3.38 10.91
N PRO A 79 17.79 4.55 10.86
CA PRO A 79 17.98 5.29 9.61
C PRO A 79 18.75 4.48 8.56
N ARG A 80 19.61 3.54 8.97
CA ARG A 80 20.35 2.68 8.04
C ARG A 80 19.43 1.74 7.28
N ILE A 81 18.29 1.37 7.86
CA ILE A 81 17.28 0.54 7.18
C ILE A 81 16.54 1.38 6.13
N ALA A 82 16.24 2.65 6.43
CA ALA A 82 15.64 3.55 5.44
C ALA A 82 16.61 3.87 4.29
N ASP A 83 17.89 4.10 4.59
CA ASP A 83 18.92 4.29 3.57
C ASP A 83 19.08 3.06 2.69
N LEU A 84 19.09 1.86 3.29
CA LEU A 84 19.14 0.61 2.57
C LEU A 84 17.92 0.46 1.66
N ASP A 85 16.72 0.59 2.21
CA ASP A 85 15.46 0.50 1.44
C ASP A 85 15.42 1.50 0.28
N PHE A 86 15.83 2.75 0.47
CA PHE A 86 15.91 3.73 -0.61
C PHE A 86 16.93 3.32 -1.69
N SER A 87 18.10 2.83 -1.28
CA SER A 87 19.16 2.41 -2.21
C SER A 87 18.79 1.16 -3.00
N THR A 88 17.98 0.27 -2.43
CA THR A 88 17.55 -0.99 -3.04
C THR A 88 16.10 -0.97 -3.53
N GLN A 89 15.41 0.18 -3.47
CA GLN A 89 13.98 0.30 -3.76
C GLN A 89 13.58 -0.38 -5.06
N ASP A 90 12.38 -0.94 -5.19
CA ASP A 90 11.91 -1.38 -6.51
C ASP A 90 11.05 -0.29 -7.17
N THR A 91 10.55 -0.59 -8.35
CA THR A 91 9.63 0.27 -9.09
C THR A 91 8.18 0.00 -8.72
N VAL A 92 7.34 1.00 -8.96
CA VAL A 92 5.88 0.86 -9.00
C VAL A 92 5.40 1.28 -10.38
N ALA A 93 4.46 0.55 -10.96
CA ALA A 93 3.85 0.96 -12.23
C ALA A 93 2.82 2.06 -11.99
N ILE A 94 2.78 3.06 -12.87
CA ILE A 94 1.80 4.16 -12.79
C ILE A 94 0.35 3.65 -12.77
N GLY A 95 0.08 2.54 -13.45
CA GLY A 95 -1.22 1.87 -13.42
C GLY A 95 -1.61 1.44 -12.02
N GLU A 96 -0.68 0.90 -11.24
CA GLU A 96 -0.96 0.46 -9.85
C GLU A 96 -1.33 1.63 -8.94
N LEU A 97 -0.70 2.80 -9.14
CA LEU A 97 -1.05 4.02 -8.42
C LEU A 97 -2.43 4.53 -8.83
N ALA A 98 -2.73 4.51 -10.14
CA ALA A 98 -3.99 4.99 -10.71
C ALA A 98 -5.20 4.10 -10.38
N THR A 99 -5.00 2.79 -10.19
CA THR A 99 -6.08 1.82 -9.96
C THR A 99 -6.11 1.28 -8.53
N SER A 100 -5.48 1.95 -7.56
CA SER A 100 -5.38 1.52 -6.16
C SER A 100 -6.70 1.57 -5.35
N SER A 101 -7.85 1.58 -6.02
CA SER A 101 -9.17 1.61 -5.37
C SER A 101 -9.55 0.24 -4.80
N ALA A 102 -10.03 0.24 -3.57
CA ALA A 102 -10.61 -0.95 -2.98
C ALA A 102 -11.95 -1.32 -3.64
N THR A 103 -12.10 -2.58 -4.02
CA THR A 103 -13.35 -3.16 -4.51
C THR A 103 -13.99 -4.04 -3.43
N VAL A 104 -15.31 -4.22 -3.51
CA VAL A 104 -16.03 -5.16 -2.64
C VAL A 104 -16.08 -6.52 -3.34
N ALA A 105 -15.39 -7.50 -2.80
CA ALA A 105 -15.36 -8.87 -3.30
C ALA A 105 -16.51 -9.68 -2.69
N VAL A 106 -17.74 -9.37 -3.09
CA VAL A 106 -18.97 -10.00 -2.54
C VAL A 106 -18.98 -11.52 -2.71
N ASP A 107 -18.41 -12.04 -3.79
CA ASP A 107 -18.44 -13.48 -4.11
C ASP A 107 -17.25 -14.26 -3.54
N TYR A 108 -16.29 -13.56 -2.91
CA TYR A 108 -15.14 -14.20 -2.27
C TYR A 108 -15.55 -14.77 -0.90
N THR A 109 -15.27 -16.05 -0.68
CA THR A 109 -15.68 -16.76 0.55
C THR A 109 -14.52 -17.39 1.33
N GLY A 110 -13.29 -17.35 0.80
CA GLY A 110 -12.10 -17.79 1.53
C GLY A 110 -11.80 -16.90 2.75
N PRO A 111 -10.88 -17.31 3.64
CA PRO A 111 -10.46 -16.50 4.76
C PRO A 111 -9.62 -15.29 4.33
N VAL A 112 -9.75 -14.19 5.07
CA VAL A 112 -8.99 -12.95 4.87
C VAL A 112 -8.25 -12.57 6.14
N ALA A 113 -6.95 -12.31 6.01
CA ALA A 113 -6.14 -11.69 7.06
C ALA A 113 -5.65 -10.32 6.59
N VAL A 114 -5.75 -9.29 7.44
CA VAL A 114 -5.29 -7.93 7.16
C VAL A 114 -4.22 -7.52 8.16
N ILE A 115 -3.05 -7.13 7.65
CA ILE A 115 -1.88 -6.75 8.44
C ILE A 115 -1.39 -5.38 7.98
N THR A 116 -1.63 -4.36 8.80
CA THR A 116 -1.23 -2.98 8.49
C THR A 116 -0.64 -2.33 9.73
N GLY A 117 0.52 -1.70 9.59
CA GLY A 117 1.18 -1.00 10.69
C GLY A 117 0.40 0.24 11.12
N GLU A 118 0.38 0.55 12.42
CA GLU A 118 -0.40 1.67 12.96
C GLU A 118 -0.05 3.02 12.33
N ASP A 119 1.24 3.23 12.02
CA ASP A 119 1.77 4.45 11.41
C ASP A 119 1.85 4.35 9.86
N ASP A 120 1.21 3.38 9.22
CA ASP A 120 1.23 3.23 7.76
C ASP A 120 0.52 4.40 7.09
N ALA A 121 1.28 5.36 6.55
CA ALA A 121 0.72 6.56 5.95
C ALA A 121 -0.01 6.27 4.64
N VAL A 122 0.38 5.22 3.91
CA VAL A 122 -0.23 4.82 2.64
C VAL A 122 -1.62 4.28 2.85
N ALA A 123 -1.78 3.40 3.82
CA ALA A 123 -3.05 2.81 4.15
C ALA A 123 -3.88 3.75 5.05
N CYS A 124 -3.26 4.42 6.00
CA CYS A 124 -3.92 5.06 7.12
C CYS A 124 -3.72 6.56 7.20
N PHE A 125 -3.58 7.20 6.03
CA PHE A 125 -3.51 8.65 5.93
C PHE A 125 -4.61 9.34 6.75
N VAL A 126 -4.20 10.40 7.48
CA VAL A 126 -5.09 11.27 8.23
C VAL A 126 -5.11 12.65 7.58
N ASP A 127 -3.99 13.37 7.61
CA ASP A 127 -3.83 14.70 7.02
C ASP A 127 -2.35 15.07 6.77
N SER A 128 -2.07 16.31 6.34
CA SER A 128 -0.72 16.80 6.04
C SER A 128 0.20 16.96 7.27
N THR A 129 -0.37 16.89 8.48
CA THR A 129 0.34 16.99 9.77
C THR A 129 0.48 15.63 10.46
N VAL A 130 -0.48 14.71 10.28
CA VAL A 130 -0.48 13.35 10.79
C VAL A 130 -0.52 12.38 9.60
N TRP A 131 0.65 11.82 9.28
CA TRP A 131 0.84 11.05 8.06
C TRP A 131 0.18 9.66 8.12
N GLY A 132 0.23 8.96 9.26
CA GLY A 132 -0.39 7.64 9.42
C GLY A 132 -0.93 7.44 10.83
N HIS A 133 -2.19 6.99 10.93
CA HIS A 133 -2.79 6.48 12.17
C HIS A 133 -3.99 5.59 11.81
N CYS A 134 -3.85 4.28 11.98
CA CYS A 134 -4.89 3.35 11.59
C CYS A 134 -6.04 3.22 12.60
N GLY A 135 -5.83 3.63 13.85
CA GLY A 135 -6.85 3.53 14.89
C GLY A 135 -6.88 2.15 15.53
N GLN A 136 -7.74 1.96 16.51
CA GLN A 136 -7.75 0.75 17.34
C GLN A 136 -9.12 0.06 17.37
N GLY A 137 -9.10 -1.26 17.58
CA GLY A 137 -10.30 -2.09 17.70
C GLY A 137 -11.13 -2.13 16.43
N ASP A 138 -12.44 -2.30 16.58
CA ASP A 138 -13.40 -2.42 15.46
C ASP A 138 -13.51 -1.14 14.60
N ALA A 139 -13.10 0.01 15.14
CA ALA A 139 -13.08 1.28 14.41
C ALA A 139 -11.78 1.50 13.61
N SER A 140 -10.77 0.63 13.78
CA SER A 140 -9.52 0.72 13.02
C SER A 140 -9.77 0.55 11.52
N LYS A 141 -9.00 1.24 10.69
CA LYS A 141 -9.17 1.17 9.23
C LYS A 141 -8.98 -0.26 8.70
N GLN A 142 -8.13 -1.06 9.33
CA GLN A 142 -7.95 -2.49 9.03
C GLN A 142 -9.22 -3.29 9.34
N ALA A 143 -9.84 -3.08 10.50
CA ALA A 143 -11.08 -3.77 10.85
C ALA A 143 -12.22 -3.42 9.89
N GLN A 144 -12.24 -2.20 9.35
CA GLN A 144 -13.23 -1.78 8.35
C GLN A 144 -13.08 -2.51 7.00
N VAL A 145 -11.94 -3.16 6.72
CA VAL A 145 -11.76 -3.96 5.50
C VAL A 145 -12.75 -5.13 5.43
N ARG A 146 -13.30 -5.59 6.57
CA ARG A 146 -14.34 -6.63 6.60
C ARG A 146 -15.56 -6.30 5.73
N TYR A 147 -15.88 -5.01 5.56
CA TYR A 147 -17.00 -4.58 4.71
C TYR A 147 -16.76 -4.83 3.22
N GLN A 148 -15.52 -5.07 2.81
CA GLN A 148 -15.16 -5.43 1.44
C GLN A 148 -15.25 -6.93 1.17
N PHE A 149 -15.28 -7.74 2.23
CA PHE A 149 -15.34 -9.20 2.16
C PHE A 149 -16.53 -9.73 2.99
N PRO A 150 -17.77 -9.35 2.64
CA PRO A 150 -18.94 -9.61 3.48
C PRO A 150 -19.24 -11.11 3.68
N ASN A 151 -18.77 -11.97 2.77
CA ASN A 151 -19.03 -13.41 2.77
C ASN A 151 -17.78 -14.25 3.09
N THR A 152 -16.71 -13.64 3.60
CA THR A 152 -15.51 -14.37 4.02
C THR A 152 -15.82 -15.38 5.13
N SER A 153 -15.18 -16.55 5.07
CA SER A 153 -15.32 -17.59 6.09
C SER A 153 -14.64 -17.26 7.42
N ALA A 154 -13.61 -16.42 7.40
CA ALA A 154 -12.93 -15.91 8.58
C ALA A 154 -12.23 -14.59 8.26
N PHE A 155 -12.25 -13.65 9.22
CA PHE A 155 -11.61 -12.35 9.08
C PHE A 155 -10.73 -12.08 10.31
N SER A 156 -9.47 -11.68 10.08
CA SER A 156 -8.52 -11.32 11.14
C SER A 156 -7.71 -10.09 10.80
#